data_AF-A0A4Q3A5C0-F1
#
_entry.id   AF-A0A4Q3A5C0-F1
#
_cell.length_a   1.000
_cell.length_b   1.000
_cell.length_c   1.000
_cell.angle_alpha   90.00
_cell.angle_beta   90.00
_cell.angle_gamma   90.00
#
_symmetry.space_group_name_H-M   'P 1'
#
loop_
_entity.id
_entity.type
_entity.pdbx_description
1 polymer ?
#
loop_
_entity_poly.entity_id
_entity_poly.type
_entity_poly.pdbx_seq_one_letter_code
_entity_poly.pdbx_strand_id
1 'polypeptide(L)'
;MNLLQEKRSVTYAIVFGIWAQVFLYCVLHDQYLIRISPEHFTVYHPPLWGITDLTLLAVAWAFRASIGPGLVLGLAALFLGRTGQRPKVAPGRVLKVVPWLLLATEVAGLAAGAWVWKTKQPLFPEIVYPDLTEPMPVEGYSFNWLCSVQRCVGQVQSCALSCRQPACMHAHR
;
A
#
# COMPACT_ATOMS: atom_id res chain seq x y z
N MET A 1 -4.76 -17.30 35.00
CA MET A 1 -4.85 -16.16 34.06
C MET A 1 -6.32 -15.93 33.75
N ASN A 2 -6.84 -14.71 33.86
CA ASN A 2 -8.28 -14.46 33.69
C ASN A 2 -8.71 -14.62 32.22
N LEU A 3 -9.84 -15.27 31.95
CA LEU A 3 -10.39 -15.47 30.59
C LEU A 3 -10.52 -14.16 29.78
N LEU A 4 -10.79 -13.05 30.47
CA LEU A 4 -10.83 -11.72 29.85
C LEU A 4 -9.45 -11.22 29.40
N GLN A 5 -8.39 -11.51 30.17
CA GLN A 5 -7.02 -11.15 29.81
C GLN A 5 -6.56 -11.94 28.57
N GLU A 6 -6.92 -13.23 28.50
CA GLU A 6 -6.61 -14.08 27.35
C GLU A 6 -7.27 -13.56 26.06
N LYS A 7 -8.56 -13.20 26.11
CA LYS A 7 -9.29 -12.64 24.96
C LYS A 7 -8.69 -11.32 24.47
N ARG A 8 -8.26 -10.45 25.39
CA ARG A 8 -7.61 -9.16 25.04
C ARG A 8 -6.24 -9.38 24.40
N SER A 9 -5.44 -10.29 24.97
CA SER A 9 -4.12 -10.63 24.43
C SER A 9 -4.20 -11.14 22.99
N VAL A 10 -5.10 -12.07 22.71
CA VAL A 10 -5.33 -12.60 21.34
C VAL A 10 -5.77 -11.49 20.37
N THR A 11 -6.66 -10.60 20.83
CA THR A 11 -7.17 -9.49 20.02
C THR A 11 -6.04 -8.54 19.62
N TYR A 12 -5.23 -8.10 20.60
CA TYR A 12 -4.10 -7.22 20.34
C TYR A 12 -3.03 -7.90 19.48
N ALA A 13 -2.74 -9.18 19.74
CA ALA A 13 -1.77 -9.93 18.96
C ALA A 13 -2.14 -10.02 17.47
N ILE A 14 -3.44 -10.20 17.14
CA ILE A 14 -3.87 -10.25 15.75
C ILE A 14 -3.85 -8.86 15.12
N VAL A 15 -4.53 -7.87 15.73
CA VAL A 15 -4.70 -6.55 15.11
C VAL A 15 -3.36 -5.83 14.99
N PHE A 16 -2.63 -5.68 16.10
CA PHE A 16 -1.34 -4.98 16.09
C PHE A 16 -0.24 -5.83 15.48
N GLY A 17 -0.30 -7.16 15.57
CA GLY A 17 0.66 -8.04 14.92
C GLY A 17 0.57 -8.00 13.40
N ILE A 18 -0.65 -7.93 12.84
CA ILE A 18 -0.84 -7.74 11.39
C ILE A 18 -0.40 -6.34 10.98
N TRP A 19 -0.83 -5.30 11.71
CA TRP A 19 -0.43 -3.92 11.42
C TRP A 19 1.10 -3.74 11.46
N ALA A 20 1.80 -4.30 12.45
CA ALA A 20 3.25 -4.23 12.55
C ALA A 20 3.96 -4.88 11.35
N GLN A 21 3.42 -5.98 10.82
CA GLN A 21 3.97 -6.61 9.62
C GLN A 21 3.72 -5.79 8.36
N VAL A 22 2.52 -5.23 8.22
CA VAL A 22 2.19 -4.31 7.11
C VAL A 22 3.07 -3.08 7.18
N PHE A 23 3.27 -2.50 8.36
CA PHE A 23 4.18 -1.37 8.58
C PHE A 23 5.61 -1.71 8.18
N LEU A 24 6.15 -2.85 8.63
CA LEU A 24 7.50 -3.26 8.25
C LEU A 24 7.63 -3.47 6.73
N TYR A 25 6.62 -4.07 6.11
CA TYR A 25 6.56 -4.19 4.65
C TYR A 25 6.55 -2.81 3.97
N CYS A 26 5.69 -1.88 4.39
CA CYS A 26 5.66 -0.53 3.85
C CYS A 26 6.99 0.21 4.03
N VAL A 27 7.68 0.04 5.17
CA VAL A 27 9.01 0.62 5.37
C VAL A 27 9.99 0.06 4.36
N LEU A 28 10.09 -1.27 4.23
CA LEU A 28 11.01 -1.88 3.27
C LEU A 28 10.69 -1.48 1.83
N HIS A 29 9.41 -1.42 1.48
CA HIS A 29 8.90 -1.00 0.18
C HIS A 29 9.28 0.46 -0.12
N ASP A 30 8.93 1.39 0.77
CA ASP A 30 9.18 2.83 0.58
C ASP A 30 10.68 3.16 0.58
N GLN A 31 11.50 2.42 1.34
CA GLN A 31 12.95 2.63 1.33
C GLN A 31 13.56 2.36 -0.06
N TYR A 32 13.19 1.26 -0.73
CA TYR A 32 13.75 1.04 -2.05
C TYR A 32 13.12 2.00 -3.08
N LEU A 33 11.83 2.30 -2.96
CA LEU A 33 11.11 3.21 -3.86
C LEU A 33 11.71 4.60 -3.90
N ILE A 34 11.97 5.20 -2.73
CA ILE A 34 12.45 6.58 -2.65
C ILE A 34 13.85 6.73 -3.26
N ARG A 35 14.60 5.63 -3.37
CA ARG A 35 15.92 5.60 -4.03
C ARG A 35 15.82 5.46 -5.54
N ILE A 36 14.73 4.89 -6.06
CA ILE A 36 14.47 4.80 -7.49
C ILE A 36 13.82 6.09 -8.00
N SER A 37 12.97 6.72 -7.18
CA SER A 37 12.19 7.90 -7.54
C SER A 37 11.89 8.76 -6.32
N PRO A 38 12.84 9.61 -5.93
CA PRO A 38 12.62 10.55 -4.83
C PRO A 38 11.51 11.54 -5.13
N GLU A 39 11.29 11.90 -6.40
CA GLU A 39 10.21 12.79 -6.85
C GLU A 39 8.82 12.23 -6.53
N HIS A 40 8.68 10.91 -6.43
CA HIS A 40 7.43 10.30 -5.98
C HIS A 40 7.03 10.81 -4.60
N PHE A 41 7.98 10.95 -3.68
CA PHE A 41 7.72 11.34 -2.29
C PHE A 41 7.83 12.85 -2.04
N THR A 42 8.55 13.59 -2.89
CA THR A 42 8.83 15.02 -2.69
C THR A 42 7.98 15.94 -3.56
N VAL A 43 7.57 15.50 -4.76
CA VAL A 43 6.80 16.31 -5.72
C VAL A 43 5.33 15.91 -5.72
N TYR A 44 5.04 14.61 -5.81
CA TYR A 44 3.65 14.12 -5.90
C TYR A 44 2.94 14.00 -4.56
N HIS A 45 3.65 14.24 -3.45
CA HIS A 45 3.09 14.22 -2.12
C HIS A 45 3.37 15.52 -1.38
N PRO A 46 2.43 16.01 -0.55
CA PRO A 46 2.66 17.20 0.26
C PRO A 46 3.81 16.95 1.25
N PRO A 47 4.67 17.95 1.51
CA PRO A 47 5.83 17.79 2.37
C PRO A 47 5.41 17.39 3.79
N LEU A 48 6.03 16.33 4.31
CA LEU A 48 5.71 15.79 5.63
C LEU A 48 6.63 16.43 6.68
N TRP A 49 6.06 17.31 7.52
CA TRP A 49 6.74 17.92 8.67
C TRP A 49 8.12 18.55 8.40
N GLY A 50 8.40 18.96 7.16
CA GLY A 50 9.69 19.52 6.77
C GLY A 50 10.86 18.53 6.79
N ILE A 51 10.59 17.23 6.74
CA ILE A 51 11.63 16.18 6.69
C ILE A 51 12.36 16.25 5.35
N THR A 52 13.68 16.46 5.39
CA THR A 52 14.56 16.50 4.22
C THR A 52 15.34 15.20 4.00
N ASP A 53 15.55 14.41 5.05
CA ASP A 53 16.21 13.10 4.94
C ASP A 53 15.28 12.09 4.28
N LEU A 54 15.72 11.50 3.17
CA LEU A 54 14.91 10.56 2.38
C LEU A 54 14.60 9.27 3.17
N THR A 55 15.54 8.79 4.00
CA THR A 55 15.31 7.58 4.79
C THR A 55 14.17 7.80 5.78
N LEU A 56 14.21 8.93 6.51
CA LEU A 56 13.18 9.30 7.46
C LEU A 56 11.85 9.62 6.77
N LEU A 57 11.89 10.29 5.61
CA LEU A 57 10.70 10.60 4.82
C LEU A 57 9.97 9.33 4.39
N ALA A 58 10.70 8.32 3.90
CA ALA A 58 10.14 7.02 3.56
C ALA A 58 9.54 6.29 4.77
N VAL A 59 10.19 6.31 5.94
CA VAL A 59 9.60 5.74 7.18
C VAL A 59 8.31 6.45 7.58
N ALA A 60 8.27 7.78 7.45
CA ALA A 60 7.12 8.58 7.84
C ALA A 60 5.91 8.33 6.93
N TRP A 61 6.15 8.21 5.62
CA TRP A 61 5.13 7.79 4.65
C TRP A 61 4.67 6.35 4.89
N ALA A 62 5.58 5.41 5.11
CA ALA A 62 5.25 4.03 5.44
C ALA A 62 4.36 3.92 6.68
N PHE A 63 4.66 4.70 7.73
CA PHE A 63 3.82 4.75 8.92
C PHE A 63 2.40 5.20 8.57
N ARG A 64 2.25 6.35 7.90
CA ARG A 64 0.95 6.88 7.48
C ARG A 64 0.18 5.91 6.58
N ALA A 65 0.86 5.30 5.61
CA ALA A 65 0.29 4.36 4.66
C ALA A 65 -0.15 3.05 5.32
N SER A 66 0.55 2.58 6.35
CA SER A 66 0.26 1.29 7.01
C SER A 66 -0.97 1.32 7.93
N ILE A 67 -1.31 2.48 8.52
CA ILE A 67 -2.38 2.58 9.54
C ILE A 67 -3.72 2.12 8.98
N GLY A 68 -4.12 2.64 7.81
CA GLY A 68 -5.40 2.30 7.17
C GLY A 68 -5.52 0.80 6.84
N PRO A 69 -4.79 0.30 5.83
CA PRO A 69 -4.88 -1.10 5.40
C PRO A 69 -4.48 -2.09 6.50
N GLY A 70 -3.45 -1.80 7.30
CA GLY A 70 -2.98 -2.71 8.34
C GLY A 70 -3.99 -2.91 9.47
N LEU A 71 -4.61 -1.84 9.98
CA LEU A 71 -5.63 -1.95 11.02
C LEU A 71 -6.93 -2.55 10.48
N VAL A 72 -7.37 -2.15 9.28
CA VAL A 72 -8.58 -2.70 8.65
C VAL A 72 -8.41 -4.21 8.42
N LEU A 73 -7.27 -4.64 7.90
CA LEU A 73 -6.98 -6.06 7.69
C LEU A 73 -6.91 -6.82 9.02
N GLY A 74 -6.28 -6.24 10.04
CA GLY A 74 -6.21 -6.83 11.38
C GLY A 74 -7.59 -7.02 12.01
N LEU A 75 -8.46 -6.02 11.91
CA LEU A 75 -9.84 -6.08 12.39
C LEU A 75 -10.68 -7.09 11.59
N ALA A 76 -10.54 -7.10 10.26
CA ALA A 76 -11.23 -8.06 9.40
C ALA A 76 -10.81 -9.50 9.73
N ALA A 77 -9.51 -9.76 9.88
CA ALA A 77 -8.98 -11.07 10.27
C ALA A 77 -9.50 -11.51 11.65
N LEU A 78 -9.56 -10.58 12.61
CA LEU A 78 -10.15 -10.86 13.91
C LEU A 78 -11.64 -11.20 13.81
N PHE A 79 -12.41 -10.45 13.03
CA PHE A 79 -13.85 -10.67 12.87
C PHE A 79 -14.13 -12.01 12.18
N LEU A 80 -13.49 -12.27 11.05
CA LEU A 80 -13.60 -13.53 10.29
C LEU A 80 -13.13 -14.74 11.11
N GLY A 81 -12.09 -14.57 11.93
CA GLY A 81 -11.62 -15.61 12.84
C GLY A 81 -12.58 -15.95 13.97
N ARG A 82 -13.60 -15.12 14.24
CA ARG A 82 -14.57 -15.30 15.33
C ARG A 82 -15.98 -15.66 14.87
N THR A 83 -16.36 -15.32 13.65
CA THR A 83 -17.73 -15.55 13.12
C THR A 83 -17.96 -16.96 12.57
N GLY A 84 -16.94 -17.83 12.55
CA GLY A 84 -17.05 -19.20 12.03
C GLY A 84 -17.22 -20.29 13.09
N GLN A 85 -17.78 -21.43 12.68
CA GLN A 85 -17.85 -22.67 13.47
C GLN A 85 -16.57 -23.52 13.40
N ARG A 86 -15.59 -23.11 12.59
CA ARG A 86 -14.34 -23.85 12.40
C ARG A 86 -13.45 -23.80 13.66
N PRO A 87 -12.55 -24.77 13.86
CA PRO A 87 -11.60 -24.76 14.96
C PRO A 87 -10.78 -23.46 14.98
N LYS A 88 -10.66 -22.86 16.17
CA LYS A 88 -9.91 -21.61 16.36
C LYS A 88 -8.43 -21.86 16.07
N VAL A 89 -7.86 -21.00 15.22
CA VAL A 89 -6.44 -21.06 14.86
C VAL A 89 -5.64 -20.19 15.82
N ALA A 90 -4.46 -20.67 16.24
CA ALA A 90 -3.56 -19.90 17.07
C ALA A 90 -3.09 -18.60 16.35
N PRO A 91 -3.03 -17.45 17.03
CA PRO A 91 -2.62 -16.17 16.41
C PRO A 91 -1.27 -16.25 15.71
N GLY A 92 -0.31 -16.97 16.29
CA GLY A 92 1.01 -17.16 15.68
C GLY A 92 0.99 -17.84 14.31
N ARG A 93 0.00 -18.71 14.04
CA ARG A 93 -0.15 -19.33 12.70
C ARG A 93 -0.70 -18.34 11.69
N VAL A 94 -1.63 -17.47 12.09
CA VAL A 94 -2.13 -16.38 11.25
C VAL A 94 -1.01 -15.42 10.90
N LEU A 95 -0.25 -14.97 11.92
CA LEU A 95 0.85 -14.04 11.75
C LEU A 95 1.99 -14.59 10.88
N LYS A 96 2.18 -15.92 10.82
CA LYS A 96 3.17 -16.56 9.93
C LYS A 96 2.78 -16.56 8.45
N VAL A 97 1.49 -16.45 8.12
CA VAL A 97 0.99 -16.48 6.73
C VAL A 97 0.97 -15.09 6.10
N VAL A 98 0.76 -14.05 6.92
CA VAL A 98 0.74 -12.65 6.48
C VAL A 98 1.96 -12.22 5.66
N PRO A 99 3.23 -12.52 6.02
CA PRO A 99 4.36 -12.04 5.24
C PRO A 99 4.44 -12.72 3.87
N TRP A 100 3.93 -13.95 3.73
CA TRP A 100 3.82 -14.61 2.43
C TRP A 100 2.80 -13.93 1.53
N LEU A 101 1.69 -13.45 2.08
CA LEU A 101 0.70 -12.68 1.31
C LEU A 101 1.25 -11.32 0.87
N LEU A 102 1.98 -10.63 1.75
CA LEU A 102 2.65 -9.37 1.42
C LEU A 102 3.70 -9.57 0.33
N LEU A 103 4.53 -10.63 0.44
CA LEU A 103 5.51 -10.99 -0.58
C LEU A 103 4.85 -11.35 -1.92
N ALA A 104 3.76 -12.12 -1.89
CA ALA A 104 3.02 -12.46 -3.11
C ALA A 104 2.47 -11.20 -3.81
N THR A 105 1.98 -10.23 -3.02
CA THR A 105 1.49 -8.94 -3.54
C THR A 105 2.63 -8.14 -4.19
N GLU A 106 3.80 -8.10 -3.54
CA GLU A 106 4.99 -7.43 -4.07
C GLU A 106 5.46 -8.05 -5.39
N VAL A 107 5.56 -9.39 -5.43
CA VAL A 107 5.97 -10.12 -6.64
C VAL A 107 4.96 -9.89 -7.78
N ALA A 108 3.66 -9.88 -7.48
CA ALA A 108 2.64 -9.56 -8.47
C ALA A 108 2.78 -8.12 -8.99
N GLY A 109 3.07 -7.16 -8.13
CA GLY A 109 3.32 -5.77 -8.51
C GLY A 109 4.55 -5.63 -9.41
N LEU A 110 5.67 -6.27 -9.05
CA LEU A 110 6.88 -6.27 -9.86
C LEU A 110 6.66 -6.96 -11.21
N ALA A 111 5.94 -8.09 -11.24
CA ALA A 111 5.60 -8.80 -12.47
C ALA A 111 4.71 -7.94 -13.39
N ALA A 112 3.73 -7.24 -12.82
CA ALA A 112 2.90 -6.30 -13.56
C ALA A 112 3.72 -5.14 -14.15
N GLY A 113 4.64 -4.56 -13.37
CA GLY A 113 5.57 -3.54 -13.87
C GLY A 113 6.46 -4.06 -15.00
N ALA A 114 7.04 -5.25 -14.83
CA ALA A 114 7.88 -5.88 -15.84
C ALA A 114 7.11 -6.19 -17.14
N TRP A 115 5.84 -6.60 -17.02
CA TRP A 115 4.97 -6.83 -18.17
C TRP A 115 4.78 -5.57 -18.99
N VAL A 116 4.31 -4.49 -18.36
CA VAL A 116 4.04 -3.21 -19.03
C VAL A 116 5.34 -2.63 -19.62
N TRP A 117 6.49 -2.83 -18.96
CA TRP A 117 7.79 -2.42 -19.51
C TRP A 117 8.12 -3.09 -20.83
N LYS A 118 7.85 -4.39 -20.91
CA LYS A 118 8.16 -5.22 -22.07
C LYS A 118 7.16 -5.02 -23.21
N THR A 119 5.86 -4.95 -22.90
CA THR A 119 4.80 -4.91 -23.92
C THR A 119 4.44 -3.50 -24.36
N LYS A 120 4.78 -2.48 -23.57
CA LYS A 120 4.32 -1.10 -23.74
C LYS A 120 2.79 -0.96 -23.73
N GLN A 121 2.08 -1.98 -23.27
CA GLN A 121 0.62 -1.99 -23.16
C GLN A 121 0.21 -1.74 -21.71
N PRO A 122 -0.85 -0.94 -21.46
CA PRO A 122 -1.35 -0.70 -20.11
C PRO A 122 -1.89 -2.01 -19.50
N LEU A 123 -1.77 -2.14 -18.18
CA LEU A 123 -2.34 -3.28 -17.45
C LEU A 123 -3.87 -3.20 -17.35
N PHE A 124 -4.41 -1.99 -17.40
CA PHE A 124 -5.84 -1.74 -17.23
C PHE A 124 -6.56 -1.71 -18.58
N PRO A 125 -7.76 -2.30 -18.66
CA PRO A 125 -8.55 -2.22 -19.87
C PRO A 125 -9.01 -0.78 -20.11
N GLU A 126 -8.78 -0.29 -21.34
CA GLU A 126 -9.14 1.06 -21.82
C GLU A 126 -10.61 1.41 -21.57
N ILE A 127 -11.50 0.42 -21.66
CA ILE A 127 -12.94 0.63 -21.49
C ILE A 127 -13.32 1.08 -20.07
N VAL A 128 -12.51 0.72 -19.06
CA VAL A 128 -12.76 1.07 -17.65
C VAL A 128 -11.91 2.26 -17.23
N TYR A 129 -10.70 2.41 -17.79
CA TYR A 129 -9.74 3.44 -17.40
C TYR A 129 -9.13 4.15 -18.61
N PRO A 130 -9.92 4.93 -19.37
CA PRO A 130 -9.44 5.59 -20.59
C PRO A 130 -8.34 6.64 -20.30
N ASP A 131 -8.36 7.24 -19.11
CA ASP A 131 -7.36 8.25 -18.70
C ASP A 131 -6.04 7.64 -18.19
N LEU A 132 -5.99 6.32 -17.97
CA LEU A 132 -4.80 5.60 -17.48
C LEU A 132 -4.11 4.78 -18.58
N THR A 133 -4.59 4.88 -19.82
CA THR A 133 -4.05 4.16 -20.97
C THR A 133 -3.14 4.99 -21.84
N GLU A 134 -3.10 6.31 -21.63
CA GLU A 134 -2.01 7.10 -22.19
C GLU A 134 -0.69 6.69 -21.52
N PRO A 135 0.32 6.28 -22.30
CA PRO A 135 1.65 6.03 -21.75
C PRO A 135 2.10 7.32 -21.09
N MET A 136 2.35 7.30 -19.77
CA MET A 136 2.87 8.47 -19.07
C MET A 136 4.05 9.02 -19.88
N PRO A 137 3.98 10.26 -20.41
CA PRO A 137 4.99 10.77 -21.32
C PRO A 137 6.35 10.71 -20.62
N VAL A 138 7.25 9.91 -21.20
CA VAL A 138 8.58 9.59 -20.67
C VAL A 138 9.60 10.67 -21.05
N GLU A 139 9.17 11.71 -21.77
CA GLU A 139 10.04 12.83 -22.16
C GLU A 139 10.30 13.74 -20.95
N GLY A 140 11.41 13.48 -20.25
CA GLY A 140 12.03 14.41 -19.30
C GLY A 140 12.11 13.95 -17.85
N TYR A 141 11.42 12.88 -17.46
CA TYR A 141 11.46 12.35 -16.09
C TYR A 141 11.89 10.88 -16.09
N SER A 142 12.95 10.59 -15.35
CA SER A 142 13.55 9.25 -15.20
C SER A 142 12.54 8.26 -14.62
N PHE A 143 11.78 7.63 -15.52
CA PHE A 143 11.25 6.26 -15.48
C PHE A 143 11.13 5.59 -14.09
N ASN A 144 9.97 5.76 -13.45
CA ASN A 144 9.66 5.05 -12.22
C ASN A 144 8.43 4.14 -12.35
N TRP A 145 8.67 2.89 -12.79
CA TRP A 145 7.68 1.79 -12.88
C TRP A 145 6.81 1.62 -11.64
N LEU A 146 7.36 1.95 -10.49
CA LEU A 146 6.71 1.76 -9.21
C LEU A 146 5.60 2.78 -8.96
N CYS A 147 5.69 3.97 -9.54
CA CYS A 147 4.63 4.97 -9.46
C CYS A 147 3.35 4.51 -10.18
N SER A 148 3.45 3.67 -11.22
CA SER A 148 2.28 3.07 -11.87
C SER A 148 1.64 2.03 -10.96
N VAL A 149 2.42 1.11 -10.37
CA VAL A 149 1.91 0.07 -9.46
C VAL A 149 1.31 0.70 -8.19
N GLN A 150 1.94 1.73 -7.62
CA GLN A 150 1.40 2.47 -6.48
C GLN A 150 0.21 3.34 -6.83
N ARG A 151 0.08 3.87 -8.07
CA ARG A 151 -1.20 4.46 -8.50
C ARG A 151 -2.27 3.37 -8.63
N CYS A 152 -1.97 2.18 -9.16
CA CYS A 152 -2.96 1.10 -9.22
C CYS A 152 -3.50 0.71 -7.84
N VAL A 153 -2.62 0.62 -6.84
CA VAL A 153 -3.02 0.25 -5.47
C VAL A 153 -3.58 1.45 -4.71
N GLY A 154 -2.96 2.63 -4.84
CA GLY A 154 -3.31 3.86 -4.13
C GLY A 154 -4.51 4.62 -4.71
N GLN A 155 -4.84 4.43 -5.99
CA GLN A 155 -5.99 5.08 -6.64
C GLN A 155 -7.30 4.37 -6.32
N VAL A 156 -7.27 3.11 -5.88
CA VAL A 156 -8.42 2.47 -5.22
C VAL A 156 -8.74 3.16 -3.88
N GLN A 157 -7.72 3.62 -3.14
CA GLN A 157 -7.92 4.41 -1.92
C GLN A 157 -8.22 5.89 -2.18
N SER A 158 -7.63 6.50 -3.21
CA SER A 158 -7.85 7.91 -3.54
C SER A 158 -9.14 8.16 -4.31
N CYS A 159 -9.66 7.25 -5.14
CA CYS A 159 -10.98 7.41 -5.74
C CYS A 159 -12.11 7.40 -4.69
N ALA A 160 -11.92 6.71 -3.56
CA ALA A 160 -12.88 6.76 -2.46
C ALA A 160 -12.89 8.12 -1.71
N LEU A 161 -11.81 8.92 -1.80
CA LEU A 161 -11.66 10.20 -1.11
C LEU A 161 -11.69 11.42 -2.05
N SER A 162 -11.38 11.23 -3.34
CA SER A 162 -11.27 12.28 -4.37
C SER A 162 -12.57 12.54 -5.15
N CYS A 163 -13.65 11.80 -4.87
CA CYS A 163 -15.00 12.22 -5.27
C CYS A 163 -15.51 13.50 -4.56
N ARG A 164 -14.62 14.31 -3.95
CA ARG A 164 -14.96 15.56 -3.24
C ARG A 164 -14.14 16.79 -3.62
N GLN A 165 -13.19 16.74 -4.56
CA GLN A 165 -12.40 17.94 -4.92
C GLN A 165 -12.53 18.34 -6.40
N PRO A 166 -13.33 19.38 -6.73
CA PRO A 166 -13.50 19.89 -8.09
C PRO A 166 -12.39 20.85 -8.56
N ALA A 167 -11.14 20.73 -8.08
CA ALA A 167 -10.16 21.82 -8.20
C ALA A 167 -8.94 21.60 -9.13
N CYS A 168 -8.79 20.44 -9.79
CA CYS A 168 -7.58 20.13 -10.58
C CYS A 168 -7.73 20.29 -12.10
N MET A 169 -8.55 21.23 -12.58
CA MET A 169 -8.77 21.42 -14.04
C MET A 169 -8.29 22.76 -14.64
N HIS A 170 -7.54 23.59 -13.90
CA HIS A 170 -7.20 24.95 -14.38
C HIS A 170 -5.74 25.40 -14.28
N ALA A 171 -4.78 24.51 -14.15
CA ALA A 171 -3.36 24.89 -14.12
C ALA A 171 -2.64 24.45 -15.41
N HIS A 172 -3.04 24.99 -16.57
CA HIS A 172 -2.18 25.16 -17.76
C HIS A 172 -2.90 26.09 -18.76
N ARG A 173 -2.63 27.39 -18.64
CA ARG A 173 -2.66 28.38 -19.74
C ARG A 173 -1.43 29.23 -19.63
#